data_AF-A0A354YVK1-F1
#
_entry.id   AF-A0A354YVK1-F1
#
_cell.length_a   1.000
_cell.length_b   1.000
_cell.length_c   1.000
_cell.angle_alpha   90.00
_cell.angle_beta   90.00
_cell.angle_gamma   90.00
#
_symmetry.space_group_name_H-M   'P 1'
#
loop_
_entity.id
_entity.type
_entity.pdbx_description
1 polymer ?
#
loop_
_entity_poly.entity_id
_entity_poly.type
_entity_poly.pdbx_seq_one_letter_code
_entity_poly.pdbx_strand_id
1 'polypeptide(L)'
;MVGLPGQSNEQLAQDLTFFQKRDIDMLGLGPYIPHSDTPLARVPDRHERDVFTLTLKMLALARLAMPDINMVASTALQSINPLGLRWGLMAGANIIMPVLTPEEKRSDYSLYDNKEQKSMEEITAEVEAGGFKLGYWKWGDSPHYFQRREELKQG
;
A
#
# COMPACT_ATOMS: atom_id res chain seq x y z
N MET A 1 1.36 -8.82 -1.75
CA MET A 1 -0.04 -8.77 -1.25
C MET A 1 -0.08 -9.40 0.13
N VAL A 2 -0.99 -8.98 0.99
CA VAL A 2 -1.12 -9.49 2.36
C VAL A 2 -2.46 -10.19 2.53
N GLY A 3 -2.47 -11.40 3.09
CA GLY A 3 -3.69 -12.18 3.33
C GLY A 3 -4.13 -13.05 2.15
N LEU A 4 -3.20 -13.52 1.32
CA LEU A 4 -3.54 -14.55 0.33
C LEU A 4 -3.96 -15.85 1.05
N PRO A 5 -4.90 -16.64 0.47
CA PRO A 5 -5.28 -17.93 1.05
C PRO A 5 -4.06 -18.85 1.23
N GLY A 6 -3.84 -19.31 2.46
CA GLY A 6 -2.70 -20.17 2.82
C GLY A 6 -1.37 -19.44 3.02
N GLN A 7 -1.33 -18.10 2.91
CA GLN A 7 -0.12 -17.32 3.18
C GLN A 7 0.23 -17.36 4.68
N SER A 8 1.44 -17.78 5.03
CA SER A 8 1.91 -17.82 6.41
C SER A 8 2.59 -16.52 6.86
N ASN A 9 2.79 -16.36 8.17
CA ASN A 9 3.53 -15.21 8.70
C ASN A 9 5.02 -15.27 8.31
N GLU A 10 5.58 -16.47 8.18
CA GLU A 10 6.95 -16.68 7.72
C GLU A 10 7.13 -16.18 6.28
N GLN A 11 6.14 -16.43 5.40
CA GLN A 11 6.16 -15.91 4.03
C GLN A 11 6.08 -14.39 4.01
N LEU A 12 5.23 -13.78 4.86
CA LEU A 12 5.17 -12.33 5.01
C LEU A 12 6.51 -11.73 5.49
N ALA A 13 7.17 -12.37 6.45
CA ALA A 13 8.50 -11.94 6.91
C ALA A 13 9.58 -12.09 5.82
N GLN A 14 9.49 -13.16 5.01
CA GLN A 14 10.36 -13.38 3.86
C GLN A 14 10.17 -12.30 2.79
N ASP A 15 8.94 -11.85 2.53
CA ASP A 15 8.67 -10.75 1.61
C ASP A 15 9.41 -9.47 2.04
N LEU A 16 9.34 -9.07 3.32
CA LEU A 16 10.05 -7.89 3.82
C LEU A 16 11.57 -8.03 3.69
N THR A 17 12.11 -9.20 4.03
CA THR A 17 13.53 -9.50 3.89
C THR A 17 13.96 -9.45 2.42
N PHE A 18 13.12 -9.95 1.52
CA PHE A 18 13.36 -9.91 0.08
C PHE A 18 13.46 -8.46 -0.42
N PHE A 19 12.49 -7.61 -0.05
CA PHE A 19 12.49 -6.20 -0.46
C PHE A 19 13.69 -5.44 0.09
N GLN A 20 14.03 -5.63 1.36
CA GLN A 20 15.19 -4.99 1.98
C GLN A 20 16.48 -5.39 1.26
N LYS A 21 16.68 -6.67 0.94
CA LYS A 21 17.87 -7.15 0.21
C LYS A 21 17.95 -6.65 -1.23
N ARG A 22 16.82 -6.25 -1.81
CA ARG A 22 16.74 -5.74 -3.18
C ARG A 22 16.94 -4.23 -3.27
N ASP A 23 17.09 -3.54 -2.14
CA ASP A 23 17.41 -2.10 -2.11
C ASP A 23 16.42 -1.28 -2.94
N ILE A 24 15.12 -1.50 -2.67
CA ILE A 24 14.03 -0.88 -3.44
C ILE A 24 13.79 0.58 -3.03
N ASP A 25 13.40 1.44 -3.97
CA ASP A 25 13.05 2.82 -3.65
C ASP A 25 11.60 3.00 -3.18
N MET A 26 10.73 2.05 -3.54
CA MET A 26 9.30 2.15 -3.33
C MET A 26 8.66 0.79 -3.08
N LEU A 27 7.75 0.74 -2.11
CA LEU A 27 6.96 -0.43 -1.78
C LEU A 27 5.46 -0.15 -1.91
N GLY A 28 4.82 -0.85 -2.83
CA GLY A 28 3.36 -0.97 -2.92
C GLY A 28 2.89 -2.22 -2.19
N LEU A 29 2.15 -2.05 -1.09
CA LEU A 29 1.60 -3.16 -0.31
C LEU A 29 0.12 -2.92 0.00
N GLY A 30 -0.66 -3.99 -0.02
CA GLY A 30 -2.10 -3.93 0.21
C GLY A 30 -2.68 -5.30 0.53
N PRO A 31 -3.90 -5.32 1.10
CA PRO A 31 -4.61 -6.55 1.38
C PRO A 31 -4.96 -7.26 0.07
N TYR A 32 -4.99 -8.58 0.11
CA TYR A 32 -5.67 -9.36 -0.89
C TYR A 32 -7.18 -9.16 -0.73
N ILE A 33 -7.86 -8.87 -1.84
CA ILE A 33 -9.31 -8.77 -1.91
C ILE A 33 -9.73 -9.73 -3.03
N PRO A 34 -10.62 -10.69 -2.75
CA PRO A 34 -11.06 -11.62 -3.77
C PRO A 34 -11.87 -10.88 -4.84
N HIS A 35 -11.70 -11.32 -6.09
CA HIS A 35 -12.62 -10.99 -7.17
C HIS A 35 -13.45 -12.24 -7.45
N SER A 36 -14.77 -12.11 -7.41
CA SER A 36 -15.76 -13.18 -7.62
C SER A 36 -15.53 -14.02 -8.89
N ASP A 37 -14.99 -13.44 -9.96
CA ASP A 37 -14.71 -14.11 -11.23
C ASP A 37 -13.35 -14.83 -11.28
N THR A 38 -12.61 -14.88 -10.16
CA THR A 38 -11.29 -15.52 -10.09
C THR A 38 -11.34 -16.85 -9.33
N PRO A 39 -10.50 -17.85 -9.69
CA PRO A 39 -10.47 -19.13 -8.97
C PRO A 39 -10.14 -18.99 -7.48
N LEU A 40 -9.32 -17.99 -7.13
CA LEU A 40 -8.85 -17.80 -5.77
C LEU A 40 -9.96 -17.34 -4.81
N ALA A 41 -11.03 -16.73 -5.32
CA ALA A 41 -12.23 -16.40 -4.53
C ALA A 41 -12.96 -17.63 -3.99
N ARG A 42 -12.71 -18.82 -4.56
CA ARG A 42 -13.31 -20.10 -4.12
C ARG A 42 -12.44 -20.84 -3.11
N VAL A 43 -11.23 -20.35 -2.82
CA VAL A 43 -10.32 -20.97 -1.88
C VAL A 43 -10.63 -20.43 -0.48
N PRO A 44 -11.06 -21.27 0.47
CA PRO A 44 -11.33 -20.81 1.83
C PRO A 44 -10.01 -20.37 2.49
N ASP A 45 -10.00 -19.19 3.12
CA ASP A 45 -8.89 -18.84 4.00
C ASP A 45 -9.00 -19.68 5.26
N ARG A 46 -7.97 -20.49 5.52
CA ARG A 46 -7.90 -21.37 6.70
C ARG A 46 -7.56 -20.59 7.97
N HIS A 47 -7.11 -19.36 7.81
CA HIS A 47 -6.75 -18.47 8.88
C HIS A 47 -7.70 -17.28 8.79
N GLU A 48 -8.83 -17.33 9.50
CA GLU A 48 -9.69 -16.14 9.69
C GLU A 48 -8.83 -15.03 10.32
N ARG A 49 -8.26 -14.18 9.48
CA ARG A 49 -7.33 -13.13 9.87
C ARG A 49 -7.96 -11.80 9.57
N ASP A 50 -7.79 -10.88 10.51
CA ASP A 50 -8.00 -9.47 10.24
C ASP A 50 -6.92 -8.99 9.25
N VAL A 51 -7.23 -9.09 7.95
CA VAL A 51 -6.34 -8.70 6.85
C VAL A 51 -6.04 -7.20 6.87
N PHE A 52 -6.96 -6.39 7.40
CA PHE A 52 -6.76 -4.96 7.56
C PHE A 52 -5.63 -4.70 8.56
N THR A 53 -5.77 -5.21 9.78
CA THR A 53 -4.75 -5.08 10.83
C THR A 53 -3.43 -5.73 10.43
N LEU A 54 -3.46 -6.89 9.76
CA LEU A 54 -2.26 -7.56 9.28
C LEU A 54 -1.52 -6.72 8.24
N THR A 55 -2.25 -6.09 7.32
CA THR A 55 -1.65 -5.19 6.31
C THR A 55 -1.02 -3.96 6.97
N LEU A 56 -1.69 -3.35 7.97
CA LEU A 56 -1.11 -2.23 8.73
C LEU A 56 0.17 -2.63 9.47
N LYS A 57 0.21 -3.82 10.08
CA LYS A 57 1.43 -4.35 10.71
C LYS A 57 2.56 -4.51 9.68
N MET A 58 2.25 -4.99 8.49
CA MET A 58 3.23 -5.13 7.41
C MET A 58 3.78 -3.78 6.94
N LEU A 59 2.94 -2.75 6.82
CA LEU A 59 3.39 -1.39 6.55
C LEU A 59 4.31 -0.87 7.66
N ALA A 60 3.92 -1.02 8.93
CA ALA A 60 4.74 -0.57 10.05
C ALA A 60 6.11 -1.26 10.10
N LEU A 61 6.14 -2.58 9.89
CA LEU A 61 7.39 -3.35 9.84
C LEU A 61 8.26 -2.95 8.64
N ALA A 62 7.66 -2.74 7.47
CA ALA A 62 8.39 -2.26 6.29
C ALA A 62 9.03 -0.89 6.52
N ARG A 63 8.30 0.06 7.13
CA ARG A 63 8.86 1.38 7.47
C ARG A 63 10.02 1.29 8.45
N LEU A 64 9.93 0.41 9.45
CA LEU A 64 11.04 0.21 10.40
C LEU A 64 12.27 -0.42 9.73
N ALA A 65 12.07 -1.34 8.79
CA ALA A 65 13.16 -2.04 8.10
C ALA A 65 13.80 -1.24 6.96
N MET A 66 13.04 -0.35 6.33
CA MET A 66 13.42 0.45 5.15
C MET A 66 12.95 1.90 5.37
N PRO A 67 13.65 2.68 6.22
CA PRO A 67 13.13 3.94 6.75
C PRO A 67 13.01 5.08 5.75
N ASP A 68 13.69 5.00 4.62
CA ASP A 68 13.90 6.07 3.64
C ASP A 68 13.21 5.82 2.29
N ILE A 69 12.47 4.70 2.15
CA ILE A 69 11.74 4.37 0.93
C ILE A 69 10.36 5.04 0.89
N ASN A 70 9.80 5.13 -0.31
CA ASN A 70 8.40 5.49 -0.51
C ASN A 70 7.47 4.29 -0.28
N MET A 71 6.34 4.51 0.37
CA MET A 71 5.39 3.48 0.71
C MET A 71 3.96 3.94 0.44
N VAL A 72 3.17 3.12 -0.24
CA VAL A 72 1.84 3.49 -0.70
C VAL A 72 0.76 3.11 0.32
N ALA A 73 -0.10 4.07 0.68
CA ALA A 73 -1.39 3.80 1.31
C ALA A 73 -2.39 3.35 0.23
N SER A 74 -2.42 2.04 -0.05
CA SER A 74 -3.10 1.49 -1.23
C SER A 74 -4.62 1.68 -1.20
N THR A 75 -5.23 1.81 -2.39
CA THR A 75 -6.69 1.85 -2.56
C THR A 75 -7.36 0.57 -2.03
N ALA A 76 -6.66 -0.58 -2.10
CA ALA A 76 -7.17 -1.84 -1.57
C ALA A 76 -7.38 -1.76 -0.06
N LEU A 77 -6.47 -1.11 0.68
CA LEU A 77 -6.63 -0.91 2.13
C LEU A 77 -7.86 -0.05 2.45
N GLN A 78 -8.15 0.94 1.61
CA GLN A 78 -9.34 1.80 1.70
C GLN A 78 -10.63 1.05 1.34
N SER A 79 -10.55 0.09 0.41
CA SER A 79 -11.70 -0.71 -0.05
C SER A 79 -12.22 -1.68 1.00
N ILE A 80 -11.37 -2.12 1.92
CA ILE A 80 -11.78 -3.00 3.02
C ILE A 80 -12.09 -2.25 4.32
N ASN A 81 -11.71 -0.97 4.42
CA ASN A 81 -11.97 -0.14 5.58
C ASN A 81 -11.98 1.36 5.20
N PRO A 82 -13.05 2.12 5.51
CA PRO A 82 -13.14 3.55 5.18
C PRO A 82 -11.99 4.40 5.73
N LEU A 83 -11.40 4.00 6.86
CA LEU A 83 -10.26 4.67 7.51
C LEU A 83 -8.90 4.16 7.01
N GLY A 84 -8.87 3.34 5.95
CA GLY A 84 -7.67 2.67 5.48
C GLY A 84 -6.59 3.61 4.98
N LEU A 85 -6.96 4.77 4.41
CA LEU A 85 -5.98 5.78 4.02
C LEU A 85 -5.31 6.37 5.26
N ARG A 86 -6.10 6.86 6.22
CA ARG A 86 -5.59 7.42 7.48
C ARG A 86 -4.68 6.44 8.21
N TRP A 87 -5.14 5.21 8.43
CA TRP A 87 -4.35 4.21 9.15
C TRP A 87 -3.13 3.74 8.37
N GLY A 88 -3.22 3.64 7.04
CA GLY A 88 -2.08 3.32 6.19
C GLY A 88 -0.97 4.37 6.32
N LEU A 89 -1.32 5.66 6.30
CA LEU A 89 -0.38 6.76 6.53
C LEU A 89 0.22 6.70 7.93
N MET A 90 -0.61 6.49 8.96
CA MET A 90 -0.13 6.33 10.34
C MET A 90 0.77 5.10 10.55
N ALA A 91 0.61 4.06 9.73
CA ALA A 91 1.46 2.87 9.72
C ALA A 91 2.77 3.06 8.94
N GLY A 92 3.06 4.27 8.43
CA GLY A 92 4.34 4.60 7.80
C GLY A 92 4.30 4.72 6.28
N ALA A 93 3.11 4.61 5.65
CA ALA A 93 2.96 5.01 4.26
C ALA A 93 3.08 6.53 4.11
N ASN A 94 3.61 6.98 2.97
CA ASN A 94 3.80 8.40 2.65
C ASN A 94 3.38 8.77 1.23
N ILE A 95 2.88 7.81 0.45
CA ILE A 95 2.39 8.00 -0.91
C ILE A 95 0.91 7.63 -1.00
N ILE A 96 0.16 8.42 -1.78
CA ILE A 96 -1.25 8.21 -2.11
C ILE A 96 -1.36 8.17 -3.63
N MET A 97 -2.17 7.26 -4.16
CA MET A 97 -2.42 7.14 -5.60
C MET A 97 -3.92 7.34 -5.87
N PRO A 98 -4.37 8.58 -6.15
CA PRO A 98 -5.77 8.83 -6.45
C PRO A 98 -6.18 8.13 -7.75
N VAL A 99 -7.43 7.66 -7.79
CA VAL A 99 -8.00 7.06 -9.01
C VAL A 99 -8.41 8.19 -9.95
N LEU A 100 -7.63 8.38 -11.02
CA LEU A 100 -7.90 9.40 -12.04
C LEU A 100 -8.59 8.83 -13.30
N THR A 101 -8.91 7.54 -13.30
CA THR A 101 -9.58 6.88 -14.42
C THR A 101 -10.97 7.51 -14.65
N PRO A 102 -11.30 7.93 -15.90
CA PRO A 102 -12.63 8.41 -16.25
C PRO A 102 -13.71 7.41 -15.88
N GLU A 103 -14.86 7.89 -15.43
CA GLU A 103 -15.94 7.07 -14.87
C GLU A 103 -16.38 5.96 -15.83
N GLU A 104 -16.51 6.29 -17.12
CA GLU A 104 -16.94 5.37 -18.17
C GLU A 104 -15.96 4.23 -18.44
N LYS A 105 -14.74 4.33 -17.91
CA LYS A 105 -13.65 3.34 -18.05
C LYS A 105 -13.30 2.63 -16.76
N ARG A 106 -13.96 2.95 -15.64
CA ARG A 106 -13.63 2.34 -14.34
C ARG A 106 -13.96 0.85 -14.30
N SER A 107 -15.06 0.42 -14.94
CA SER A 107 -15.46 -0.99 -15.03
C SER A 107 -14.44 -1.85 -15.76
N ASP A 108 -13.69 -1.27 -16.70
CA ASP A 108 -12.67 -1.96 -17.49
C ASP A 108 -11.42 -2.28 -16.63
N TYR A 109 -11.30 -1.71 -15.43
CA TYR A 109 -10.18 -1.89 -14.50
C TYR A 109 -10.63 -2.46 -13.15
N SER A 110 -11.10 -3.71 -13.17
CA SER A 110 -11.54 -4.47 -11.99
C SER A 110 -10.47 -5.49 -11.55
N LEU A 111 -9.60 -5.11 -10.62
CA LEU A 111 -8.61 -6.03 -10.03
C LEU A 111 -9.20 -6.86 -8.86
N TYR A 112 -10.19 -6.30 -8.18
CA TYR A 112 -10.87 -6.87 -7.03
C TYR A 112 -12.25 -6.23 -6.87
N ASP A 113 -13.15 -6.93 -6.20
CA ASP A 113 -14.52 -6.47 -6.00
C ASP A 113 -14.55 -5.26 -5.04
N ASN A 114 -15.55 -4.39 -5.21
CA ASN A 114 -15.82 -3.22 -4.34
C ASN A 114 -14.65 -2.23 -4.22
N LYS A 115 -13.96 -1.95 -5.33
CA LYS A 115 -12.86 -0.98 -5.35
C LYS A 115 -13.31 0.43 -4.96
N GLU A 116 -12.74 0.94 -3.87
CA GLU A 116 -13.00 2.27 -3.32
C GLU A 116 -12.55 3.38 -4.28
N GLN A 117 -13.33 4.47 -4.29
CA GLN A 117 -13.07 5.66 -5.07
C GLN A 117 -13.37 6.88 -4.21
N LYS A 118 -12.34 7.69 -3.95
CA LYS A 118 -12.46 8.94 -3.21
C LYS A 118 -12.09 10.11 -4.12
N SER A 119 -12.82 11.20 -4.01
CA SER A 119 -12.48 12.45 -4.66
C SER A 119 -11.19 13.03 -4.08
N MET A 120 -10.61 14.01 -4.77
CA MET A 120 -9.42 14.68 -4.25
C MET A 120 -9.71 15.47 -2.97
N GLU A 121 -10.93 15.99 -2.83
CA GLU A 121 -11.41 16.69 -1.64
C GLU A 121 -11.51 15.73 -0.45
N GLU A 122 -12.08 14.54 -0.63
CA GLU A 122 -12.17 13.50 0.41
C GLU A 122 -10.80 13.03 0.87
N ILE A 123 -9.89 12.76 -0.09
CA ILE A 123 -8.50 12.39 0.19
C ILE A 123 -7.82 13.51 0.99
N THR A 124 -7.98 14.77 0.57
CA THR A 124 -7.35 15.91 1.25
C THR A 124 -7.83 16.02 2.70
N ALA A 125 -9.15 15.96 2.91
CA ALA A 125 -9.73 16.04 4.26
C ALA A 125 -9.25 14.92 5.18
N GLU A 126 -9.16 13.68 4.68
CA GLU A 126 -8.69 12.55 5.48
C GLU A 126 -7.20 12.63 5.83
N VAL A 127 -6.37 13.07 4.89
CA VAL A 127 -4.93 13.28 5.11
C VAL A 127 -4.70 14.33 6.21
N GLU A 128 -5.41 15.45 6.13
CA GLU A 128 -5.32 16.53 7.11
C GLU A 128 -5.85 16.10 8.49
N ALA A 129 -6.96 15.35 8.53
CA ALA A 129 -7.48 14.77 9.77
C ALA A 129 -6.53 13.73 10.41
N GLY A 130 -5.66 13.12 9.61
CA GLY A 130 -4.57 12.26 10.07
C GLY A 130 -3.35 13.02 10.60
N GLY A 131 -3.31 14.35 10.51
CA GLY A 131 -2.17 15.17 10.90
C GLY A 131 -1.06 15.27 9.83
N PHE A 132 -1.36 14.84 8.60
CA PHE A 132 -0.43 14.88 7.47
C PHE A 132 -0.74 16.05 6.53
N LYS A 133 0.15 16.30 5.58
CA LYS A 133 -0.01 17.34 4.56
C LYS A 133 0.31 16.78 3.18
N LEU A 134 -0.49 17.13 2.19
CA LEU A 134 -0.24 16.76 0.80
C LEU A 134 0.97 17.51 0.24
N GLY A 135 1.86 16.77 -0.41
CA GLY A 135 3.08 17.28 -1.05
C GLY A 135 2.83 17.82 -2.45
N TYR A 136 1.93 18.78 -2.62
CA TYR A 136 1.66 19.37 -3.94
C TYR A 136 2.92 19.99 -4.56
N TRP A 137 3.11 19.74 -5.87
CA TRP A 137 4.20 20.32 -6.68
C TRP A 137 5.62 20.00 -6.20
N LYS A 138 5.77 18.98 -5.35
CA LYS A 138 7.07 18.47 -4.93
C LYS A 138 7.43 17.25 -5.75
N TRP A 139 8.72 17.13 -6.09
CA TRP A 139 9.23 15.92 -6.70
C TRP A 139 9.19 14.79 -5.67
N GLY A 140 8.58 13.66 -6.05
CA GLY A 140 8.16 12.61 -5.13
C GLY A 140 9.12 11.44 -4.97
N ASP A 141 10.32 11.49 -5.55
CA ASP A 141 11.33 10.43 -5.40
C ASP A 141 11.69 10.22 -3.92
N SER A 142 11.98 8.97 -3.56
CA SER A 142 12.27 8.62 -2.17
C SER A 142 13.61 9.22 -1.73
N PRO A 143 13.78 9.55 -0.43
CA PRO A 143 15.09 9.88 0.13
C PRO A 143 16.15 8.82 -0.19
N HIS A 144 15.76 7.54 -0.19
CA HIS A 144 16.61 6.42 -0.56
C HIS A 144 17.24 6.56 -1.95
N TYR A 145 16.43 6.91 -2.97
CA TYR A 145 16.91 7.13 -4.33
C TYR A 145 18.03 8.18 -4.38
N PHE A 146 17.83 9.32 -3.72
CA PHE A 146 18.82 10.39 -3.70
C PHE A 146 20.11 10.00 -2.98
N GLN A 147 20.02 9.32 -1.84
CA GLN A 147 21.19 8.86 -1.08
C GLN A 147 22.08 7.95 -1.93
N ARG A 148 21.47 6.93 -2.55
CA ARG A 148 22.18 5.99 -3.44
C ARG A 148 22.81 6.68 -4.66
N ARG A 149 22.15 7.69 -5.23
CA ARG A 149 22.69 8.47 -6.36
C ARG A 149 23.91 9.30 -5.95
N GLU A 150 23.96 9.80 -4.73
CA GLU A 150 25.13 10.52 -4.21
C GLU A 150 26.31 9.57 -3.93
N GLU A 151 26.06 8.38 -3.39
CA GLU A 151 27.09 7.35 -3.19
C GLU A 151 27.77 6.95 -4.50
N LEU A 152 26.99 6.76 -5.57
CA LEU A 152 27.51 6.43 -6.90
C LEU A 152 28.36 7.53 -7.54
N LYS A 153 28.23 8.80 -7.10
CA LYS A 153 29.08 9.90 -7.58
C LYS A 153 30.40 9.98 -6.83
N GLN A 154 30.49 9.36 -5.65
CA GLN A 154 31.65 9.43 -4.76
C GLN A 154 32.62 8.25 -4.93
N GLY A 155 32.21 7.18 -5.63
CA GLY A 155 33.04 6.02 -5.98
C GLY A 155 33.56 6.08 -7.41
#